data_AF-A0A3C0ZG95-F1
#
_entry.id   AF-A0A3C0ZG95-F1
#
_cell.length_a   1.000
_cell.length_b   1.000
_cell.length_c   1.000
_cell.angle_alpha   90.00
_cell.angle_beta   90.00
_cell.angle_gamma   90.00
#
_symmetry.space_group_name_H-M   'P 1'
#
loop_
_entity.id
_entity.type
_entity.pdbx_description
1 polymer ?
#
loop_
_entity_poly.entity_id
_entity_poly.type
_entity_poly.pdbx_seq_one_letter_code
_entity_poly.pdbx_strand_id
1 'polypeptide(L)'
;MKKILVFLLMTLYCLSSHAQFKLSGKIWNYDPNKALEINIPLVFGFYKENSQQITVASDGTFEVALPITARKSATLNYSSVFQTLLLSPGKDLILNLTDTTIVFTDGSALTENKIIQQIKHDEVPFFMKAPNVNNLAQCSLAQLRQQVLIPCLADCNQINKVIQTSPLSSSLKNYIRT
;
A
#
# COMPACT_ATOMS: atom_id res chain seq x y z
N MET A 1 -7.20 -39.21 23.47
CA MET A 1 -8.01 -38.20 22.74
C MET A 1 -7.70 -36.77 23.16
N LYS A 2 -7.75 -36.40 24.45
CA LYS A 2 -7.45 -35.02 24.93
C LYS A 2 -6.08 -34.47 24.48
N LYS A 3 -5.02 -35.27 24.55
CA LYS A 3 -3.66 -34.88 24.12
C LYS A 3 -3.54 -34.67 22.60
N ILE A 4 -4.26 -35.46 21.80
CA ILE A 4 -4.30 -35.32 20.34
C ILE A 4 -5.05 -34.04 19.95
N LEU A 5 -6.15 -33.73 20.63
CA LEU A 5 -6.90 -32.50 20.40
C LEU A 5 -6.09 -31.24 20.73
N VAL A 6 -5.35 -31.24 21.85
CA VAL A 6 -4.47 -30.13 22.24
C VAL A 6 -3.32 -29.96 21.24
N PHE A 7 -2.74 -31.05 20.76
CA PHE A 7 -1.69 -31.01 19.75
C PHE A 7 -2.22 -30.45 18.42
N LEU A 8 -3.43 -30.84 18.01
CA LEU A 8 -4.08 -30.31 16.80
C LEU A 8 -4.41 -28.81 16.93
N LEU A 9 -4.84 -28.36 18.11
CA LEU A 9 -5.10 -26.94 18.37
C LEU A 9 -3.81 -26.10 18.33
N MET A 10 -2.72 -26.64 18.88
CA MET A 10 -1.40 -26.00 18.86
C MET A 10 -0.84 -25.91 17.44
N THR A 11 -0.97 -26.96 16.62
CA THR A 11 -0.51 -26.90 15.22
C THR A 11 -1.32 -25.91 14.38
N LEU A 12 -2.64 -25.80 14.61
CA LEU A 12 -3.48 -24.78 13.98
C LEU A 12 -3.09 -23.34 14.38
N TYR A 13 -2.68 -23.13 15.63
CA TYR A 13 -2.14 -21.84 16.10
C TYR A 13 -0.77 -21.51 15.52
N CYS A 14 0.10 -22.50 15.30
CA CYS A 14 1.38 -22.29 14.64
C CYS A 14 1.21 -21.90 13.15
N LEU A 15 0.21 -22.45 12.45
CA LEU A 15 -0.07 -22.11 11.04
C LEU A 15 -0.51 -20.65 10.86
N SER A 16 -1.16 -20.05 11.87
CA SER A 16 -1.59 -18.63 11.81
C SER A 16 -0.41 -17.66 11.91
N SER A 17 0.72 -18.08 12.51
CA SER A 17 1.99 -17.32 12.48
C SER A 17 2.55 -17.17 11.06
N HIS A 18 2.30 -18.14 10.17
CA HIS A 18 2.78 -18.10 8.79
C HIS A 18 1.97 -17.19 7.84
N ALA A 19 0.80 -16.71 8.25
CA ALA A 19 0.01 -15.79 7.43
C ALA A 19 0.47 -14.32 7.58
N GLN A 20 1.28 -14.00 8.60
CA GLN A 20 1.66 -12.63 8.90
C GLN A 20 2.46 -11.98 7.77
N PHE A 21 2.16 -10.72 7.45
CA PHE A 21 3.03 -9.88 6.64
C PHE A 21 3.99 -9.14 7.54
N LYS A 22 5.28 -9.21 7.25
CA LYS A 22 6.31 -8.51 8.02
C LYS A 22 6.69 -7.21 7.33
N LEU A 23 6.51 -6.09 8.01
CA LEU A 23 6.96 -4.79 7.55
C LEU A 23 8.07 -4.31 8.47
N SER A 24 9.24 -4.05 7.91
CA SER A 24 10.37 -3.53 8.68
C SER A 24 11.12 -2.46 7.89
N GLY A 25 12.00 -1.75 8.58
CA GLY A 25 12.74 -0.69 7.92
C GLY A 25 13.46 0.25 8.87
N LYS A 26 13.90 1.35 8.27
CA LYS A 26 14.59 2.44 8.98
C LYS A 26 14.07 3.80 8.55
N ILE A 27 13.79 4.64 9.54
CA ILE A 27 13.54 6.06 9.38
C ILE A 27 14.86 6.80 9.56
N TRP A 28 15.32 7.45 8.49
CA TRP A 28 16.50 8.31 8.55
C TRP A 28 16.13 9.65 9.20
N ASN A 29 16.97 10.11 10.12
CA ASN A 29 16.73 11.32 10.92
C ASN A 29 15.41 11.25 11.71
N TYR A 30 15.15 10.11 12.35
CA TYR A 30 13.92 9.86 13.10
C TYR A 30 13.62 10.94 14.15
N ASP A 31 12.41 11.51 14.04
CA ASP A 31 11.82 12.39 15.04
C ASP A 31 10.74 11.64 15.84
N PRO A 32 10.90 11.47 17.17
CA PRO A 32 9.93 10.76 18.01
C PRO A 32 8.56 11.46 18.11
N ASN A 33 8.45 12.72 17.69
CA ASN A 33 7.17 13.43 17.63
C ASN A 33 6.35 13.09 16.38
N LYS A 34 6.92 12.34 15.43
CA LYS A 34 6.26 11.93 14.19
C LYS A 34 5.88 10.47 14.26
N ALA A 35 4.58 10.20 14.23
CA ALA A 35 4.06 8.84 14.23
C ALA A 35 4.30 8.17 12.87
N LEU A 36 4.78 6.93 12.91
CA LEU A 36 4.67 5.97 11.82
C LEU A 36 3.35 5.22 11.99
N GLU A 37 2.49 5.27 11.00
CA GLU A 37 1.16 4.65 11.04
C GLU A 37 0.95 3.77 9.81
N ILE A 38 0.20 2.69 9.99
CA ILE A 38 -0.33 1.89 8.90
C ILE A 38 -1.85 1.80 9.00
N ASN A 39 -2.52 2.13 7.90
CA ASN A 39 -3.96 2.04 7.79
C ASN A 39 -4.34 0.82 6.96
N ILE A 40 -5.04 -0.13 7.57
CA ILE A 40 -5.55 -1.32 6.88
C ILE A 40 -7.07 -1.22 6.83
N PRO A 41 -7.65 -0.80 5.70
CA PRO A 41 -9.09 -0.57 5.60
C PRO A 41 -9.89 -1.87 5.82
N LEU A 42 -10.91 -1.79 6.69
CA LEU A 42 -11.91 -2.84 6.88
C LEU A 42 -12.91 -2.89 5.72
N VAL A 43 -13.29 -1.72 5.22
CA VAL A 43 -14.15 -1.46 4.06
C VAL A 43 -13.49 -0.33 3.26
N PHE A 44 -13.63 -0.31 1.93
CA PHE A 44 -12.99 0.65 1.01
C PHE A 44 -12.85 2.07 1.59
N GLY A 45 -11.65 2.64 1.45
CA GLY A 45 -11.35 4.03 1.84
C GLY A 45 -10.41 4.14 3.04
N PHE A 46 -9.69 5.26 3.12
CA PHE A 46 -8.84 5.59 4.26
C PHE A 46 -9.69 6.20 5.38
N TYR A 47 -9.80 5.49 6.50
CA TYR A 47 -10.47 5.97 7.72
C TYR A 47 -9.46 5.98 8.85
N LYS A 48 -9.24 7.13 9.50
CA LYS A 48 -8.19 7.30 10.50
C LYS A 48 -8.32 6.31 11.68
N GLU A 49 -9.53 5.87 11.96
CA GLU A 49 -9.86 4.87 12.98
C GLU A 49 -9.25 3.49 12.69
N ASN A 50 -8.92 3.20 11.43
CA ASN A 50 -8.23 1.99 11.00
C ASN A 50 -6.70 2.12 11.02
N SER A 51 -6.17 3.27 11.44
CA SER A 51 -4.72 3.48 11.55
C SER A 51 -4.20 2.84 12.84
N GLN A 52 -3.20 1.98 12.67
CA GLN A 52 -2.40 1.44 13.76
C GLN A 52 -1.04 2.14 13.78
N GLN A 53 -0.64 2.63 14.94
CA GLN A 53 0.71 3.15 15.14
C GLN A 53 1.72 2.00 15.17
N ILE A 54 2.83 2.17 14.44
CA ILE A 54 3.98 1.27 14.46
C ILE A 54 5.00 1.82 15.45
N THR A 55 5.42 0.98 16.39
CA THR A 55 6.49 1.34 17.33
C THR A 55 7.82 1.45 16.59
N VAL A 56 8.52 2.56 16.80
CA VAL A 56 9.85 2.83 16.25
C VAL A 56 10.85 2.92 17.39
N ALA A 57 11.98 2.24 17.26
CA ALA A 57 13.09 2.31 18.20
C ALA A 57 13.79 3.68 18.14
N SER A 58 14.59 3.99 19.16
CA SER A 58 15.30 5.28 19.26
C SER A 58 16.31 5.52 18.13
N ASP A 59 16.77 4.45 17.47
CA ASP A 59 17.67 4.52 16.31
C ASP A 59 16.94 4.64 14.96
N GLY A 60 15.61 4.79 15.00
CA GLY A 60 14.74 4.90 13.83
C GLY A 60 14.38 3.57 13.18
N THR A 61 14.81 2.44 13.72
CA THR A 61 14.41 1.12 13.19
C THR A 61 13.01 0.73 13.65
N PHE A 62 12.31 -0.05 12.83
CA PHE A 62 11.00 -0.58 13.20
C PHE A 62 10.79 -1.96 12.56
N GLU A 63 9.94 -2.75 13.21
CA GLU A 63 9.45 -4.02 12.70
C GLU A 63 8.03 -4.23 13.25
N VAL A 64 7.12 -4.63 12.36
CA VAL A 64 5.74 -4.99 12.73
C VAL A 64 5.29 -6.21 11.94
N ALA A 65 4.64 -7.14 12.64
CA ALA A 65 3.95 -8.26 12.02
C ALA A 65 2.46 -7.93 11.92
N LEU A 66 1.95 -7.88 10.68
CA LEU A 66 0.57 -7.55 10.38
C LEU A 66 -0.23 -8.86 10.19
N PRO A 67 -1.28 -9.10 10.99
CA PRO A 67 -2.04 -10.33 10.95
C PRO A 67 -3.03 -10.33 9.77
N ILE A 68 -2.51 -10.46 8.55
CA ILE A 68 -3.33 -10.55 7.34
C ILE A 68 -3.52 -12.01 6.93
N THR A 69 -4.74 -12.42 6.61
CA THR A 69 -5.05 -13.78 6.16
C THR A 69 -5.35 -13.84 4.66
N ALA A 70 -5.52 -12.67 4.03
CA ALA A 70 -5.74 -12.50 2.60
C ALA A 70 -4.99 -11.26 2.13
N ARG A 71 -4.80 -11.14 0.81
CA ARG A 71 -4.17 -9.96 0.21
C ARG A 71 -5.01 -8.72 0.47
N LYS A 72 -4.37 -7.64 0.92
CA LYS A 72 -5.01 -6.35 1.20
C LYS A 72 -4.13 -5.19 0.75
N SER A 73 -4.75 -4.10 0.32
CA SER A 73 -4.09 -2.81 0.22
C SER A 73 -4.09 -2.13 1.59
N ALA A 74 -3.01 -1.44 1.93
CA ALA A 74 -2.87 -0.69 3.17
C ALA A 74 -2.07 0.58 2.92
N THR A 75 -2.37 1.67 3.63
CA THR A 75 -1.65 2.93 3.47
C THR A 75 -0.63 3.08 4.60
N LEU A 76 0.64 3.16 4.25
CA LEU A 76 1.69 3.58 5.17
C LEU A 76 1.73 5.12 5.21
N ASN A 77 1.82 5.69 6.40
CA ASN A 77 1.91 7.13 6.62
C ASN A 77 3.07 7.45 7.57
N TYR A 78 3.97 8.32 7.12
CA TYR A 78 4.99 8.94 7.97
C TYR A 78 5.18 10.40 7.57
N SER A 79 5.06 11.34 8.51
CA SER A 79 5.25 12.78 8.25
C SER A 79 4.43 13.31 7.06
N SER A 80 3.18 12.84 6.89
CA SER A 80 2.30 13.16 5.76
C SER A 80 2.77 12.63 4.39
N VAL A 81 3.74 11.74 4.37
CA VAL A 81 4.10 10.95 3.19
C VAL A 81 3.27 9.67 3.21
N PHE A 82 2.35 9.56 2.25
CA PHE A 82 1.46 8.41 2.11
C PHE A 82 1.97 7.45 1.04
N GLN A 83 1.93 6.15 1.32
CA GLN A 83 2.28 5.12 0.36
C GLN A 83 1.32 3.93 0.40
N THR A 84 0.75 3.67 -0.78
CA THR A 84 0.13 2.41 -1.21
C THR A 84 1.02 1.20 -0.94
N LEU A 85 0.69 0.34 0.03
CA LEU A 85 1.28 -0.98 0.19
C LEU A 85 0.30 -2.06 -0.26
N LEU A 86 0.84 -3.09 -0.91
CA LEU A 86 0.14 -4.35 -1.15
C LEU A 86 0.70 -5.41 -0.21
N LEU A 87 -0.15 -5.84 0.72
CA LEU A 87 0.19 -6.81 1.74
C LEU A 87 -0.28 -8.19 1.30
N SER A 88 0.65 -9.10 1.00
CA SER A 88 0.36 -10.50 0.67
C SER A 88 0.73 -11.43 1.84
N PRO A 89 -0.17 -12.33 2.30
CA PRO A 89 0.10 -13.19 3.45
C PRO A 89 1.42 -13.95 3.35
N GLY A 90 2.15 -14.03 4.47
CA GLY A 90 3.44 -14.74 4.56
C GLY A 90 4.61 -14.07 3.84
N LYS A 91 4.44 -12.84 3.36
CA LYS A 91 5.53 -12.06 2.75
C LYS A 91 6.11 -11.02 3.70
N ASP A 92 7.23 -10.46 3.28
CA ASP A 92 7.95 -9.40 3.97
C ASP A 92 8.31 -8.25 3.02
N LEU A 93 8.42 -7.05 3.58
CA LEU A 93 8.86 -5.85 2.89
C LEU A 93 9.76 -5.02 3.80
N ILE A 94 10.92 -4.65 3.28
CA ILE A 94 11.90 -3.80 3.95
C ILE A 94 11.98 -2.46 3.22
N LEU A 95 11.94 -1.36 3.97
CA LEU A 95 11.94 -0.02 3.40
C LEU A 95 12.75 1.01 4.21
N ASN A 96 13.12 2.08 3.53
CA ASN A 96 13.73 3.26 4.12
C ASN A 96 12.76 4.45 4.01
N LEU A 97 12.69 5.23 5.08
CA LEU A 97 11.82 6.40 5.20
C LEU A 97 12.66 7.64 5.46
N THR A 98 12.19 8.74 4.89
CA THR A 98 12.50 10.11 5.35
C THR A 98 11.19 10.85 5.50
N ASP A 99 11.25 12.11 5.95
CA ASP A 99 10.08 13.00 6.00
C ASP A 99 9.46 13.32 4.63
N THR A 100 10.08 12.89 3.54
CA THR A 100 9.64 13.22 2.17
C THR A 100 9.59 12.02 1.24
N THR A 101 10.19 10.88 1.61
CA THR A 101 10.38 9.75 0.71
C THR A 101 10.21 8.42 1.39
N ILE A 102 9.68 7.46 0.63
CA ILE A 102 9.57 6.04 1.00
C ILE A 102 10.22 5.23 -0.11
N VAL A 103 11.26 4.47 0.23
CA VAL A 103 12.04 3.68 -0.72
C VAL A 103 12.01 2.21 -0.28
N PHE A 104 11.43 1.35 -1.11
CA PHE A 104 11.47 -0.09 -0.88
C PHE A 104 12.84 -0.66 -1.24
N THR A 105 13.49 -1.29 -0.27
CA THR A 105 14.87 -1.75 -0.39
C THR A 105 14.96 -3.24 -0.64
N ASP A 106 14.16 -4.05 0.06
CA ASP A 106 14.27 -5.51 0.00
C ASP A 106 12.94 -6.20 0.41
N GLY A 107 12.93 -7.54 0.38
CA GLY A 107 11.87 -8.41 0.87
C GLY A 107 11.10 -9.14 -0.23
N SER A 108 10.42 -10.22 0.13
CA SER A 108 9.67 -11.05 -0.83
C SER A 108 8.47 -10.33 -1.48
N ALA A 109 7.99 -9.23 -0.91
CA ALA A 109 6.96 -8.36 -1.48
C ALA A 109 7.51 -7.13 -2.23
N LEU A 110 8.83 -7.02 -2.40
CA LEU A 110 9.48 -5.87 -3.04
C LEU A 110 8.93 -5.57 -4.45
N THR A 111 8.93 -6.59 -5.31
CA THR A 111 8.54 -6.44 -6.71
C THR A 111 7.10 -5.97 -6.86
N GLU A 112 6.16 -6.54 -6.10
CA GLU A 112 4.75 -6.14 -6.16
C GLU A 112 4.54 -4.72 -5.64
N ASN A 113 5.19 -4.35 -4.53
CA ASN A 113 5.06 -3.00 -3.97
C ASN A 113 5.73 -1.93 -4.84
N LYS A 114 6.86 -2.22 -5.51
CA LYS A 114 7.45 -1.32 -6.50
C LYS A 114 6.51 -1.03 -7.67
N ILE A 115 5.78 -2.04 -8.14
CA ILE A 115 4.77 -1.85 -9.19
C ILE A 115 3.62 -0.97 -8.67
N ILE A 116 3.12 -1.21 -7.45
CA ILE A 116 2.08 -0.36 -6.83
C ILE A 116 2.52 1.10 -6.72
N GLN A 117 3.76 1.33 -6.26
CA GLN A 117 4.33 2.67 -6.19
C GLN A 117 4.47 3.32 -7.57
N GLN A 118 4.86 2.54 -8.59
CA GLN A 118 5.01 3.06 -9.95
C GLN A 118 3.68 3.45 -10.60
N ILE A 119 2.61 2.67 -10.40
CA ILE A 119 1.30 2.96 -10.99
C ILE A 119 0.54 4.06 -10.26
N LYS A 120 0.99 4.42 -9.05
CA LYS A 120 0.41 5.49 -8.23
C LYS A 120 -1.11 5.38 -8.06
N HIS A 121 -1.56 4.19 -7.72
CA HIS A 121 -2.99 3.83 -7.69
C HIS A 121 -3.85 4.79 -6.84
N ASP A 122 -3.26 5.38 -5.80
CA ASP A 122 -3.97 6.23 -4.84
C ASP A 122 -3.73 7.72 -5.07
N GLU A 123 -3.06 8.08 -6.18
CA GLU A 123 -2.92 9.48 -6.56
C GLU A 123 -4.28 10.02 -7.01
N VAL A 124 -4.71 11.11 -6.37
CA VAL A 124 -5.92 11.83 -6.77
C VAL A 124 -5.80 12.18 -8.26
N PRO A 125 -6.80 11.84 -9.11
CA PRO A 125 -6.75 12.16 -10.53
C PRO A 125 -6.47 13.64 -10.76
N PHE A 126 -5.68 13.98 -11.78
CA PHE A 126 -5.21 15.35 -11.99
C PHE A 126 -6.36 16.38 -12.08
N PHE A 127 -7.50 15.98 -12.65
CA PHE A 127 -8.70 16.83 -12.78
C PHE A 127 -9.51 16.97 -11.48
N MET A 128 -9.20 16.17 -10.47
CA MET A 128 -9.75 16.30 -9.11
C MET A 128 -8.81 17.08 -8.18
N LYS A 129 -7.55 17.28 -8.57
CA LYS A 129 -6.61 18.13 -7.84
C LYS A 129 -7.03 19.59 -8.01
N ALA A 130 -7.15 20.31 -6.90
CA ALA A 130 -7.51 21.74 -6.86
C ALA A 130 -8.81 22.09 -7.63
N PRO A 131 -9.98 21.60 -7.19
CA PRO A 131 -11.26 21.85 -7.85
C PRO A 131 -11.60 23.34 -7.97
N ASN A 132 -11.09 24.16 -7.05
CA ASN A 132 -11.30 25.61 -7.04
C ASN A 132 -10.45 26.36 -8.09
N VAL A 133 -9.52 25.67 -8.75
CA VAL A 133 -8.59 26.24 -9.74
C VAL A 133 -8.90 25.72 -11.15
N ASN A 134 -9.57 24.57 -11.26
CA ASN A 134 -9.91 24.00 -12.55
C ASN A 134 -11.29 24.49 -13.02
N ASN A 135 -11.33 25.28 -14.11
CA ASN A 135 -12.58 25.79 -14.69
C ASN A 135 -13.33 24.73 -15.52
N LEU A 136 -13.27 23.46 -15.09
CA LEU A 136 -13.82 22.33 -15.84
C LEU A 136 -15.34 22.44 -15.98
N ALA A 137 -16.03 23.00 -14.99
CA ALA A 137 -17.49 23.21 -15.03
C ALA A 137 -17.94 24.18 -16.14
N GLN A 138 -17.04 25.04 -16.65
CA GLN A 138 -17.33 26.00 -17.71
C GLN A 138 -16.95 25.48 -19.11
N CYS A 139 -16.30 24.31 -19.18
CA CYS A 139 -15.87 23.74 -20.44
C CYS A 139 -17.03 23.08 -21.20
N SER A 140 -17.05 23.25 -22.52
CA SER A 140 -17.90 22.46 -23.41
C SER A 140 -17.53 20.97 -23.37
N LEU A 141 -18.43 20.10 -23.84
CA LEU A 141 -18.16 18.67 -23.96
C LEU A 141 -16.90 18.37 -24.79
N ALA A 142 -16.67 19.13 -25.86
CA ALA A 142 -15.47 18.96 -26.69
C ALA A 142 -14.19 19.31 -25.92
N GLN A 143 -14.23 20.37 -25.11
CA GLN A 143 -13.11 20.78 -24.26
C GLN A 143 -12.86 19.77 -23.13
N LEU A 144 -13.90 19.28 -22.46
CA LEU A 144 -13.80 18.24 -21.44
C LEU A 144 -13.20 16.94 -22.01
N ARG A 145 -13.59 16.56 -23.23
CA ARG A 145 -13.00 15.40 -23.90
C ARG A 145 -11.49 15.55 -24.10
N GLN A 146 -11.04 16.72 -24.54
CA GLN A 146 -9.61 16.97 -24.80
C GLN A 146 -8.79 17.17 -23.54
N GLN A 147 -9.32 17.87 -22.54
CA GLN A 147 -8.58 18.26 -21.34
C GLN A 147 -8.64 17.22 -20.21
N VAL A 148 -9.68 16.39 -20.17
CA VAL A 148 -9.90 15.43 -19.08
C VAL A 148 -9.91 14.00 -19.59
N LEU A 149 -10.83 13.65 -20.49
CA LEU A 149 -11.06 12.26 -20.87
C LEU A 149 -9.86 11.64 -21.58
N ILE A 150 -9.30 12.31 -22.59
CA ILE A 150 -8.16 11.78 -23.36
C ILE A 150 -6.92 11.60 -22.46
N PRO A 151 -6.49 12.59 -21.65
CA PRO A 151 -5.37 12.40 -20.73
C PRO A 151 -5.64 11.31 -19.69
N CYS A 152 -6.85 11.27 -19.09
CA CYS A 152 -7.21 10.23 -18.13
C CYS A 152 -7.13 8.82 -18.74
N LEU A 153 -7.62 8.64 -19.97
CA LEU A 153 -7.50 7.36 -20.67
C LEU A 153 -6.05 7.01 -21.00
N ALA A 154 -5.22 8.00 -21.33
CA ALA A 154 -3.79 7.79 -21.54
C ALA A 154 -3.10 7.31 -20.25
N ASP A 155 -3.42 7.91 -19.10
CA ASP A 155 -2.93 7.48 -17.78
C ASP A 155 -3.38 6.05 -17.47
N CYS A 156 -4.67 5.74 -17.65
CA CYS A 156 -5.19 4.37 -17.45
C CYS A 156 -4.49 3.35 -18.36
N ASN A 157 -4.24 3.69 -19.62
CA ASN A 157 -3.55 2.81 -20.57
C ASN A 157 -2.08 2.59 -20.16
N GLN A 158 -1.42 3.64 -19.67
CA GLN A 158 -0.04 3.55 -19.19
C GLN A 158 0.05 2.67 -17.93
N ILE A 159 -0.87 2.85 -16.97
CA ILE A 159 -0.99 1.98 -15.78
C ILE A 159 -1.20 0.53 -16.20
N ASN A 160 -2.15 0.28 -17.11
CA ASN A 160 -2.42 -1.06 -17.62
C ASN A 160 -1.21 -1.68 -18.30
N LYS A 161 -0.45 -0.90 -19.09
CA LYS A 161 0.78 -1.35 -19.72
C LYS A 161 1.82 -1.77 -18.68
N VAL A 162 2.08 -0.95 -17.66
CA VAL A 162 3.00 -1.27 -16.56
C VAL A 162 2.59 -2.58 -15.88
N ILE A 163 1.31 -2.75 -15.55
CA ILE A 163 0.81 -3.99 -14.93
C ILE A 163 0.98 -5.18 -15.87
N GLN A 164 0.62 -5.07 -17.16
CA GLN A 164 0.72 -6.16 -18.12
C GLN A 164 2.16 -6.63 -18.34
N THR A 165 3.10 -5.69 -18.47
CA THR A 165 4.52 -6.00 -18.72
C THR A 165 5.30 -6.35 -17.45
N SER A 166 4.70 -6.18 -16.26
CA SER A 166 5.34 -6.54 -15.00
C SER A 166 5.58 -8.05 -14.87
N PRO A 167 6.58 -8.47 -14.07
CA PRO A 167 6.84 -9.89 -13.78
C PRO A 167 5.82 -10.52 -12.80
N LEU A 168 4.75 -9.81 -12.45
CA LEU A 168 3.74 -10.30 -11.51
C LEU A 168 2.96 -11.49 -12.08
N SER A 169 2.44 -12.35 -11.21
CA SER A 169 1.56 -13.46 -11.63
C SER A 169 0.23 -12.94 -12.17
N SER A 170 -0.45 -13.72 -13.01
CA SER A 170 -1.76 -13.34 -13.55
C SER A 170 -2.80 -13.05 -12.47
N SER A 171 -2.81 -13.84 -11.39
CA SER A 171 -3.68 -13.60 -10.23
C SER A 171 -3.42 -12.22 -9.61
N LEU A 172 -2.16 -11.84 -9.46
CA LEU A 172 -1.78 -10.55 -8.88
C LEU A 172 -2.09 -9.38 -9.82
N LYS A 173 -1.82 -9.53 -11.12
CA LYS A 173 -2.20 -8.56 -12.14
C LYS A 173 -3.71 -8.29 -12.14
N ASN A 174 -4.52 -9.33 -11.97
CA ASN A 174 -5.98 -9.18 -11.91
C ASN A 174 -6.42 -8.46 -10.64
N TYR A 175 -5.83 -8.78 -9.49
CA TYR A 175 -6.13 -8.09 -8.23
C TYR A 175 -5.81 -6.59 -8.26
N ILE A 176 -4.72 -6.19 -8.93
CA ILE A 176 -4.31 -4.78 -8.98
C ILE A 176 -5.20 -3.95 -9.92
N ARG A 177 -5.94 -4.60 -10.83
CA ARG A 177 -6.82 -3.91 -11.79
C ARG A 177 -8.24 -3.68 -11.27
N THR A 178 -8.63 -4.37 -10.20
CA THR A 178 -9.96 -4.27 -9.58
C THR A 178 -9.97 -3.16 -8.54
#